data_AF-E2BC62-F1
#
_entry.id   AF-E2BC62-F1
#
_cell.length_a   1.000
_cell.length_b   1.000
_cell.length_c   1.000
_cell.angle_alpha   90.00
_cell.angle_beta   90.00
_cell.angle_gamma   90.00
#
_symmetry.space_group_name_H-M   'P 1'
#
loop_
_entity.id
_entity.type
_entity.pdbx_description
1 polymer ?
#
loop_
_entity_poly.entity_id
_entity_poly.type
_entity_poly.pdbx_seq_one_letter_code
_entity_poly.pdbx_strand_id
1 'polypeptide(L)'
;MLSMNFLGVEGTSLQWRFIASHLVTRLSRDSLSDKSEVGSMPDTSGIYILSELFMVLGYFAVNNTDNQLVLQSAGAGPSVLQQLCTLPFPFYGDPRLIPYTTPALLAATHQNPEAMAILSCELSYELLEQYRNSEEGKLNPLVRLLKDNA
;
A
#
# COMPACT_ATOMS: atom_id res chain seq x y z
N MET A 1 27.29 2.04 23.47
CA MET A 1 27.46 2.26 22.02
C MET A 1 26.38 1.48 21.27
N LEU A 2 25.11 1.86 21.42
CA LEU A 2 23.95 1.16 20.80
C LEU A 2 22.88 2.14 20.27
N SER A 3 23.07 3.45 20.38
CA SER A 3 22.01 4.44 20.11
C SER A 3 22.05 5.05 18.70
N MET A 4 23.16 4.97 17.97
CA MET A 4 23.31 5.68 16.69
C MET A 4 22.75 4.93 15.47
N ASN A 5 22.79 3.60 15.47
CA ASN A 5 22.19 2.81 14.38
C ASN A 5 20.66 2.79 14.42
N PHE A 6 20.07 2.90 15.62
CA PHE A 6 18.61 2.88 15.78
C PHE A 6 17.97 4.13 15.16
N LEU A 7 18.52 5.32 15.42
CA LEU A 7 18.05 6.59 14.85
C LEU A 7 18.23 6.69 13.33
N GLY A 8 19.26 6.05 12.77
CA GLY A 8 19.46 6.00 11.31
C GLY A 8 18.35 5.22 10.60
N VAL A 9 18.00 4.05 11.14
CA VAL A 9 16.94 3.18 10.60
C VAL A 9 15.56 3.81 10.83
N GLU A 10 15.32 4.38 12.00
CA GLU A 10 14.08 5.09 12.35
C GLU A 10 13.89 6.38 11.52
N GLY A 11 14.99 7.09 11.23
CA GLY A 11 15.00 8.24 10.33
C GLY A 11 14.65 7.87 8.89
N THR A 12 15.19 6.76 8.38
CA THR A 12 14.87 6.28 7.03
C THR A 12 13.43 5.81 6.90
N SER A 13 12.89 5.13 7.92
CA SER A 13 11.49 4.66 7.91
C SER A 13 10.51 5.83 8.01
N LEU A 14 10.87 6.89 8.75
CA LEU A 14 10.10 8.12 8.83
C LEU A 14 10.05 8.84 7.47
N GLN A 15 11.19 8.97 6.80
CA GLN A 15 11.28 9.56 5.46
C GLN A 15 10.48 8.76 4.44
N TRP A 16 10.56 7.42 4.49
CA TRP A 16 9.79 6.54 3.62
C TRP A 16 8.30 6.77 3.75
N ARG A 17 7.80 6.89 4.99
CA ARG A 17 6.41 7.22 5.28
C ARG A 17 6.00 8.57 4.69
N PHE A 18 6.81 9.61 4.87
CA PHE A 18 6.51 10.93 4.31
C PHE A 18 6.44 10.92 2.78
N ILE A 19 7.37 10.22 2.13
CA ILE A 19 7.38 10.08 0.67
C ILE A 19 6.12 9.35 0.20
N ALA A 20 5.80 8.20 0.79
CA ALA A 20 4.61 7.42 0.45
C ALA A 20 3.32 8.25 0.67
N SER A 21 3.16 8.85 1.85
CA SER A 21 2.01 9.71 2.17
C SER A 21 1.86 10.89 1.22
N HIS A 22 2.97 11.53 0.84
CA HIS A 22 2.94 12.65 -0.11
C HIS A 22 2.51 12.18 -1.50
N LEU A 23 3.06 11.07 -1.99
CA LEU A 23 2.70 10.51 -3.29
C LEU A 23 1.23 10.10 -3.35
N VAL A 24 0.73 9.38 -2.32
CA VAL A 24 -0.68 8.99 -2.24
C VAL A 24 -1.59 10.23 -2.27
N THR A 25 -1.27 11.27 -1.50
CA THR A 25 -2.07 12.50 -1.42
C THR A 25 -2.07 13.29 -2.73
N ARG A 26 -0.92 13.36 -3.42
CA ARG A 26 -0.81 14.11 -4.69
C ARG A 26 -1.52 13.38 -5.82
N LEU A 27 -1.23 12.09 -6.00
CA LEU A 27 -1.69 11.32 -7.13
C LEU A 27 -3.17 10.94 -7.04
N SER A 28 -3.71 10.78 -5.81
CA SER A 28 -5.16 10.60 -5.61
C SER A 28 -5.98 11.82 -6.06
N ARG A 29 -5.43 13.03 -5.94
CA ARG A 29 -6.08 14.27 -6.39
C ARG A 29 -5.98 14.44 -7.90
N ASP A 30 -4.81 14.18 -8.47
CA ASP A 30 -4.57 14.34 -9.91
C ASP A 30 -5.37 13.30 -10.73
N SER A 31 -5.57 12.08 -10.20
CA SER A 31 -6.39 11.05 -10.85
C SER A 31 -7.88 11.42 -10.98
N LEU A 32 -8.37 12.42 -10.24
CA LEU A 32 -9.75 12.93 -10.31
C LEU A 32 -9.86 14.17 -11.20
N SER A 33 -8.74 14.80 -11.55
CA SER A 33 -8.67 15.99 -12.40
C SER A 33 -8.42 15.57 -13.85
N ASP A 34 -9.43 14.97 -14.47
CA ASP A 34 -9.45 14.80 -15.93
C ASP A 34 -9.59 16.18 -16.58
N LYS A 35 -8.44 16.84 -16.80
CA LYS A 35 -8.32 17.95 -17.73
C LYS A 35 -7.32 17.55 -18.80
N SER A 36 -7.89 17.05 -19.88
CA SER A 36 -7.34 16.97 -21.22
C SER A 36 -6.37 18.13 -21.53
N GLU A 37 -5.08 17.84 -21.59
CA GLU A 37 -4.10 18.68 -22.28
C GLU A 37 -3.27 17.81 -23.22
N VAL A 38 -3.66 17.85 -24.50
CA VAL A 38 -2.96 17.24 -25.63
C VAL A 38 -1.55 17.81 -25.70
N GLY A 39 -0.51 17.01 -25.44
CA GLY A 39 0.84 17.34 -25.91
C GLY A 39 2.06 17.02 -25.03
N SER A 40 1.98 16.31 -23.90
CA SER A 40 3.18 16.08 -23.06
C SER A 40 3.40 14.62 -22.67
N MET A 41 4.42 14.00 -23.29
CA MET A 41 5.07 12.70 -22.95
C MET A 41 4.16 11.47 -22.79
N PRO A 42 4.67 10.23 -22.98
CA PRO A 42 3.85 9.04 -22.82
C PRO A 42 3.45 8.89 -21.34
N ASP A 43 2.17 9.15 -21.05
CA ASP A 43 1.31 8.48 -20.06
C ASP A 43 2.01 7.85 -18.84
N THR A 44 2.79 8.61 -18.07
CA THR A 44 2.99 8.25 -16.66
C THR A 44 1.75 8.68 -15.89
N SER A 45 0.62 8.02 -16.15
CA SER A 45 -0.64 8.28 -15.46
C SER A 45 -0.42 8.14 -13.95
N GLY A 46 -0.96 9.06 -13.14
CA GLY A 46 -0.80 8.99 -11.68
C GLY A 46 -1.24 7.65 -11.09
N ILE A 47 -2.16 6.96 -11.79
CA ILE A 47 -2.61 5.60 -11.50
C ILE A 47 -1.47 4.57 -11.62
N TYR A 48 -0.62 4.67 -12.65
CA TYR A 48 0.55 3.79 -12.81
C TYR A 48 1.53 3.96 -11.65
N ILE A 49 1.87 5.21 -11.31
CA ILE A 49 2.79 5.48 -10.18
C ILE A 49 2.20 4.98 -8.86
N LEU A 50 0.90 5.15 -8.64
CA LEU A 50 0.23 4.62 -7.45
C LEU A 50 0.28 3.10 -7.41
N SER A 51 0.07 2.43 -8.55
CA SER A 51 0.14 0.97 -8.65
C SER A 51 1.54 0.44 -8.31
N GLU A 52 2.58 1.11 -8.83
CA GLU A 52 3.97 0.82 -8.47
C GLU A 52 4.23 1.08 -6.99
N LEU A 53 3.71 2.18 -6.44
CA LEU A 53 3.83 2.49 -5.02
C LEU A 53 3.18 1.39 -4.15
N PHE A 54 1.99 0.89 -4.53
CA PHE A 54 1.37 -0.24 -3.85
C PHE A 54 2.30 -1.46 -3.84
N MET A 55 2.88 -1.84 -4.99
CA MET A 55 3.82 -2.96 -5.03
C MET A 55 5.02 -2.76 -4.13
N VAL A 56 5.67 -1.60 -4.20
CA VAL A 56 6.86 -1.32 -3.39
C VAL A 56 6.52 -1.37 -1.90
N LEU A 57 5.38 -0.82 -1.49
CA LEU A 57 4.91 -0.86 -0.10
C LEU A 57 4.57 -2.28 0.34
N GLY A 58 3.96 -3.08 -0.54
CA GLY A 58 3.69 -4.49 -0.28
C GLY A 58 4.98 -5.28 -0.06
N TYR A 59 5.98 -5.15 -0.94
CA TYR A 59 7.27 -5.81 -0.79
C TYR A 59 8.06 -5.30 0.42
N PHE A 60 7.91 -4.02 0.76
CA PHE A 60 8.48 -3.46 1.97
C PHE A 60 7.88 -4.11 3.23
N ALA A 61 6.57 -4.34 3.27
CA ALA A 61 5.87 -4.85 4.44
C ALA A 61 5.80 -6.39 4.55
N VAL A 62 6.04 -7.13 3.47
CA VAL A 62 5.82 -8.58 3.41
C VAL A 62 6.63 -9.32 4.49
N ASN A 63 5.94 -10.06 5.36
CA ASN A 63 6.50 -10.80 6.50
C ASN A 63 7.43 -9.99 7.41
N ASN A 64 7.24 -8.67 7.51
CA ASN A 64 8.05 -7.80 8.34
C ASN A 64 7.17 -6.87 9.16
N THR A 65 6.92 -7.24 10.41
CA THR A 65 6.05 -6.50 11.33
C THR A 65 6.56 -5.09 11.63
N ASP A 66 7.87 -4.87 11.69
CA ASP A 66 8.44 -3.53 11.89
C ASP A 66 8.12 -2.60 10.70
N ASN A 67 8.22 -3.12 9.48
CA ASN A 67 7.88 -2.38 8.27
C ASN A 67 6.36 -2.16 8.14
N GLN A 68 5.54 -3.15 8.51
CA GLN A 68 4.09 -2.97 8.61
C GLN A 68 3.74 -1.88 9.64
N LEU A 69 4.44 -1.84 10.77
CA LEU A 69 4.27 -0.82 11.80
C LEU A 69 4.58 0.57 11.24
N VAL A 70 5.59 0.72 10.37
CA VAL A 70 5.90 2.00 9.70
C VAL A 70 4.74 2.48 8.83
N LEU A 71 4.02 1.58 8.16
CA LEU A 71 2.86 1.91 7.32
C LEU A 71 1.61 2.23 8.14
N GLN A 72 1.39 1.54 9.26
CA GLN A 72 0.23 1.76 10.13
C GLN A 72 0.40 2.97 11.06
N SER A 73 1.65 3.34 11.39
CA SER A 73 1.93 4.41 12.34
C SER A 73 1.42 5.75 11.82
N ALA A 74 0.53 6.37 12.60
CA ALA A 74 0.05 7.72 12.36
C ALA A 74 1.04 8.73 12.96
N GLY A 75 1.42 9.74 12.18
CA GLY A 75 2.12 10.91 12.68
C GLY A 75 1.12 11.97 13.16
N ALA A 76 1.23 13.19 12.64
CA ALA A 76 0.23 14.24 12.84
C ALA A 76 -1.02 14.12 11.93
N GLY A 77 -1.19 12.99 11.23
CA GLY A 77 -2.23 12.77 10.22
C GLY A 77 -2.49 11.29 9.97
N PRO A 78 -3.30 10.94 8.94
CA PRO A 78 -3.62 9.55 8.64
C PRO A 78 -2.34 8.77 8.29
N SER A 79 -2.30 7.50 8.68
CA SER A 79 -1.19 6.61 8.33
C SER A 79 -1.16 6.32 6.84
N VAL A 80 -0.02 5.84 6.33
CA VAL A 80 0.09 5.46 4.91
C VAL A 80 -0.94 4.38 4.58
N LEU A 81 -1.12 3.40 5.47
CA LEU A 81 -2.14 2.36 5.31
C LEU A 81 -3.55 2.95 5.20
N GLN A 82 -3.93 3.88 6.08
CA GLN A 82 -5.23 4.57 6.00
C GLN A 82 -5.39 5.36 4.70
N GLN A 83 -4.34 6.06 4.27
CA GLN A 83 -4.38 6.82 3.02
C GLN A 83 -4.55 5.92 1.79
N LEU A 84 -3.91 4.75 1.80
CA LEU A 84 -4.13 3.76 0.75
C LEU A 84 -5.59 3.31 0.80
N CYS A 85 -6.09 2.81 1.93
CA CYS A 85 -7.46 2.29 2.05
C CYS A 85 -8.55 3.31 1.67
N THR A 86 -8.32 4.61 1.90
CA THR A 86 -9.28 5.69 1.58
C THR A 86 -9.21 6.18 0.12
N LEU A 87 -8.41 5.53 -0.73
CA LEU A 87 -8.38 5.83 -2.16
C LEU A 87 -9.75 5.58 -2.84
N PRO A 88 -10.04 6.29 -3.95
CA PRO A 88 -11.31 6.12 -4.68
C PRO A 88 -11.59 4.68 -5.09
N PHE A 89 -12.88 4.30 -5.13
CA PHE A 89 -13.33 2.95 -5.47
C PHE A 89 -12.69 2.30 -6.72
N PRO A 90 -12.38 3.00 -7.82
CA PRO A 90 -11.71 2.41 -8.98
C PRO A 90 -10.42 1.64 -8.67
N PHE A 91 -9.67 2.03 -7.64
CA PHE A 91 -8.43 1.33 -7.23
C PHE A 91 -8.69 -0.09 -6.68
N TYR A 92 -9.91 -0.34 -6.22
CA TYR A 92 -10.34 -1.60 -5.61
C TYR A 92 -11.35 -2.37 -6.46
N GLY A 93 -11.97 -1.71 -7.44
CA GLY A 93 -12.96 -2.31 -8.34
C GLY A 93 -12.46 -2.57 -9.75
N ASP A 94 -11.37 -1.94 -10.22
CA ASP A 94 -10.83 -2.16 -11.57
C ASP A 94 -9.96 -3.45 -11.61
N PRO A 95 -10.31 -4.46 -12.43
CA PRO A 95 -9.53 -5.69 -12.58
C PRO A 95 -8.06 -5.48 -12.95
N ARG A 96 -7.71 -4.32 -13.52
CA ARG A 96 -6.33 -3.95 -13.86
C ARG A 96 -5.53 -3.48 -12.66
N LEU A 97 -6.19 -2.94 -11.62
CA LEU A 97 -5.54 -2.35 -10.43
C LEU A 97 -5.55 -3.29 -9.24
N ILE A 98 -6.58 -4.14 -9.12
CA ILE A 98 -6.70 -5.17 -8.08
C ILE A 98 -5.41 -6.02 -7.91
N PRO A 99 -4.71 -6.46 -8.99
CA PRO A 99 -3.46 -7.22 -8.86
C PRO A 99 -2.28 -6.47 -8.24
N TYR A 100 -2.40 -5.16 -8.02
CA TYR A 100 -1.40 -4.32 -7.36
C TYR A 100 -1.85 -3.92 -5.97
N THR A 101 -3.10 -3.47 -5.83
CA THR A 101 -3.64 -2.93 -4.57
C THR A 101 -3.89 -4.02 -3.54
N THR A 102 -4.53 -5.11 -3.93
CA THR A 102 -4.95 -6.17 -3.00
C THR A 102 -3.77 -6.96 -2.40
N PRO A 103 -2.76 -7.41 -3.18
CA PRO A 103 -1.58 -8.04 -2.60
C PRO A 103 -0.84 -7.14 -1.60
N ALA A 104 -0.70 -5.86 -1.93
CA ALA A 104 0.02 -4.91 -1.10
C ALA A 104 -0.66 -4.70 0.26
N LEU A 105 -1.98 -4.57 0.26
CA LEU A 105 -2.78 -4.48 1.48
C LEU A 105 -2.76 -5.78 2.29
N LEU A 106 -2.79 -6.95 1.64
CA LEU A 106 -2.60 -8.24 2.31
C LEU A 106 -1.24 -8.27 3.02
N ALA A 107 -0.14 -7.89 2.35
CA ALA A 107 1.18 -7.86 2.97
C ALA A 107 1.30 -6.83 4.10
N ALA A 108 0.66 -5.67 3.97
CA ALA A 108 0.65 -4.64 5.01
C ALA A 108 -0.12 -5.05 6.28
N THR A 109 -1.09 -5.97 6.15
CA THR A 109 -1.95 -6.42 7.25
C THR A 109 -1.67 -7.86 7.71
N HIS A 110 -0.79 -8.58 7.02
CA HIS A 110 -0.48 -9.99 7.31
C HIS A 110 0.07 -10.16 8.72
N GLN A 111 -0.57 -11.01 9.53
CA GLN A 111 -0.21 -11.27 10.93
C GLN A 111 -0.15 -10.01 11.81
N ASN A 112 -0.82 -8.92 11.40
CA ASN A 112 -0.88 -7.68 12.15
C ASN A 112 -2.34 -7.29 12.43
N PRO A 113 -2.88 -7.61 13.63
CA PRO A 113 -4.28 -7.36 13.95
C PRO A 113 -4.62 -5.87 14.03
N GLU A 114 -3.67 -5.00 14.36
CA GLU A 114 -3.89 -3.55 14.39
C GLU A 114 -4.03 -2.98 12.97
N ALA A 115 -3.11 -3.33 12.07
CA ALA A 115 -3.21 -2.97 10.66
C ALA A 115 -4.47 -3.54 10.01
N MET A 116 -4.85 -4.78 10.34
CA MET A 116 -6.08 -5.41 9.88
C MET A 116 -7.33 -4.67 10.40
N ALA A 117 -7.33 -4.22 11.66
CA ALA A 117 -8.43 -3.43 12.21
C ALA A 117 -8.56 -2.08 11.49
N ILE A 118 -7.44 -1.40 11.21
CA ILE A 118 -7.42 -0.17 10.41
C ILE A 118 -8.01 -0.42 9.03
N LEU A 119 -7.57 -1.47 8.34
CA LEU A 119 -8.09 -1.82 7.03
C LEU A 119 -9.60 -2.09 7.09
N SER A 120 -10.05 -2.85 8.08
CA SER A 120 -11.46 -3.25 8.22
C SER A 120 -12.41 -2.08 8.50
N CYS A 121 -11.89 -0.96 9.02
CA CYS A 121 -12.65 0.28 9.17
C CYS A 121 -12.90 0.98 7.82
N GLU A 122 -12.01 0.79 6.84
CA GLU A 122 -12.02 1.54 5.58
C GLU A 122 -12.45 0.68 4.38
N LEU A 123 -12.18 -0.63 4.41
CA LEU A 123 -12.40 -1.57 3.31
C LEU A 123 -12.77 -2.97 3.84
N SER A 124 -13.55 -3.74 3.07
CA SER A 124 -13.91 -5.11 3.46
C SER A 124 -12.71 -6.06 3.34
N TYR A 125 -12.26 -6.61 4.48
CA TYR A 125 -11.21 -7.64 4.51
C TYR A 125 -11.57 -8.88 3.67
N GLU A 126 -12.86 -9.18 3.53
CA GLU A 126 -13.36 -10.31 2.74
C GLU A 126 -12.95 -10.21 1.26
N LEU A 127 -12.87 -8.99 0.70
CA LEU A 127 -12.42 -8.78 -0.68
C LEU A 127 -10.97 -9.21 -0.87
N LEU A 128 -10.12 -8.95 0.14
CA LEU A 128 -8.72 -9.34 0.11
C LEU A 128 -8.55 -10.85 0.21
N GLU A 129 -9.33 -11.50 1.09
CA GLU A 129 -9.35 -12.96 1.19
C GLU A 129 -9.89 -13.62 -0.08
N GLN A 130 -10.92 -13.06 -0.71
CA GLN A 130 -11.42 -13.56 -1.99
C GLN A 130 -10.34 -13.51 -3.08
N TYR A 131 -9.63 -12.39 -3.20
CA TYR A 131 -8.52 -12.26 -4.13
C TYR A 131 -7.39 -13.25 -3.79
N ARG A 132 -7.00 -13.34 -2.52
CA ARG A 132 -5.96 -14.28 -2.05
C ARG A 132 -6.26 -15.72 -2.46
N ASN A 133 -7.53 -16.12 -2.37
CA ASN A 133 -7.98 -17.48 -2.69
C ASN A 133 -8.28 -17.70 -4.18
N SER A 134 -8.28 -16.65 -5.00
CA SER A 134 -8.46 -16.74 -6.45
C SER A 134 -7.22 -17.32 -7.14
N GLU A 135 -7.37 -17.77 -8.38
CA GLU A 135 -6.25 -18.30 -9.16
C GLU A 135 -5.21 -17.21 -9.46
N GLU A 136 -5.68 -15.98 -9.71
CA GLU A 136 -4.83 -14.80 -9.92
C GLU A 136 -4.04 -14.46 -8.66
N GLY A 137 -4.67 -14.49 -7.48
CA GLY A 137 -3.99 -14.24 -6.22
C GLY A 137 -2.93 -15.29 -5.89
N LYS A 138 -3.22 -16.57 -6.12
CA LYS A 138 -2.25 -17.65 -5.93
C LYS A 138 -1.05 -17.56 -6.86
N LEU A 139 -1.22 -16.99 -8.06
CA LEU A 139 -0.15 -16.75 -9.02
C LEU A 139 0.65 -15.47 -8.71
N ASN A 140 0.08 -14.55 -7.92
CA ASN A 140 0.72 -13.29 -7.60
C ASN A 140 2.00 -13.50 -6.76
N PRO A 141 3.17 -13.01 -7.21
CA PRO A 141 4.44 -13.23 -6.51
C PRO A 141 4.43 -12.75 -5.06
N LEU A 142 3.76 -11.62 -4.78
CA LEU A 142 3.75 -11.01 -3.47
C LEU A 142 2.84 -11.77 -2.49
N VAL A 143 1.69 -12.26 -2.97
CA VAL A 143 0.80 -13.13 -2.17
C VAL A 143 1.51 -14.45 -1.84
N ARG A 144 2.25 -15.03 -2.78
CA ARG A 144 3.01 -16.28 -2.57
C ARG A 144 4.14 -16.14 -1.54
N LEU A 145 4.62 -14.93 -1.29
CA LEU A 145 5.62 -14.67 -0.26
C LEU A 145 5.02 -14.66 1.14
N LEU A 146 3.71 -14.45 1.29
CA LEU A 146 3.05 -14.45 2.59
C LEU A 146 3.21 -15.83 3.24
N LYS A 147 3.89 -15.86 4.39
CA LYS A 147 4.07 -17.10 5.13
C LYS A 147 2.76 -17.46 5.82
N ASP A 148 2.19 -18.60 5.47
CA ASP A 148 1.14 -19.21 6.28
C ASP A 148 1.71 -19.62 7.64
N ASN A 149 0.92 -19.48 8.70
CA ASN A 149 1.29 -19.95 10.03
C ASN A 149 1.64 -21.45 9.95
N ALA A 150 2.91 -21.77 10.22
CA ALA A 150 3.33 -23.12 10.59
C ALA A 150 3.06 -23.36 12.07
#